data_AF-A0A914SCD6-F1
#
_entry.id   AF-A0A914SCD6-F1
#
_cell.length_a   1.000
_cell.length_b   1.000
_cell.length_c   1.000
_cell.angle_alpha   90.00
_cell.angle_beta   90.00
_cell.angle_gamma   90.00
#
_symmetry.space_group_name_H-M   'P 1'
#
loop_
_entity.id
_entity.type
_entity.pdbx_description
1 polymer ?
#
loop_
_entity_poly.entity_id
_entity_poly.type
_entity_poly.pdbx_seq_one_letter_code
_entity_poly.pdbx_strand_id
1 'polypeptide(L)'
;VEVSPGGPETYQKKAVDIPFNDAGDFPVAIRVSEKYGLIHLLSKFNNIFAYELESMTPVYHSAIKLSAPAQLVAAWDQIGGYTVLTQDFNLVAISVNDMNIVPFMVHNGKHDLALKFATRCALPGAEELVVRRFEQLFHNDRDYFKAAELAAATPVLRTPETLRLFRQLPAVNGTSAANVYFNAILKNANAVLNKIETLEICNCAIAQNRPELIEKLLTEKKLTSCEELGDAVKRVNPRLAMKVYIEANDCPGKVVQLLAEQGDFDKIITYCQNTNYAPDYVGILRNVITSHSPKTAEFAYTLASQTPPLVDPEKIVDCFEEFSEVENCTKFLFRYLTQDTPENGRLQTRAIEMNLNHAPTVAEAILSRRIFNHYDKPYIAQLCEKAQLYTHALELYDNVSDIKRVLTLINKFDNDKIVEFCGKLSAEDCYECVEELVKHGGPERVQLACLIATKYSDFLGPDKIIKLFEHHRQNGALFFYLQSIVNHSTDPEVHFKYIQAAVRHKQIKDAERVCRESSYYDPSQVIAFLKEANLQTH
;
A
#
# COMPACT_ATOMS: atom_id res chain seq x y z
N VAL A 1 -3.25 22.93 33.54
CA VAL A 1 -2.94 23.48 34.87
C VAL A 1 -1.49 23.91 34.80
N GLU A 2 -1.27 25.21 34.60
CA GLU A 2 0.05 25.81 34.70
C GLU A 2 0.57 25.53 36.12
N VAL A 3 1.64 24.76 36.21
CA VAL A 3 2.34 24.59 37.48
C VAL A 3 3.02 25.92 37.76
N SER A 4 2.44 26.70 38.67
CA SER A 4 3.07 27.88 39.23
C SER A 4 4.47 27.48 39.68
N PRO A 5 5.54 28.18 39.25
CA PRO A 5 6.87 27.96 39.82
C PRO A 5 6.71 28.16 41.32
N GLY A 6 7.18 27.20 42.12
CA GLY A 6 7.28 27.39 43.56
C GLY A 6 7.87 28.78 43.82
N GLY A 7 7.24 29.55 44.70
CA GLY A 7 7.67 30.91 45.01
C GLY A 7 9.18 30.95 45.27
N PRO A 8 9.87 32.04 44.92
CA PRO A 8 11.33 32.09 44.96
C PRO A 8 11.80 31.66 46.35
N GLU A 9 12.60 30.59 46.39
CA GLU A 9 13.34 30.25 47.60
C GLU A 9 14.09 31.51 48.03
N THR A 10 13.75 32.02 49.21
CA THR A 10 14.37 33.23 49.72
C THR A 10 15.80 32.88 50.11
N TYR A 11 16.75 33.23 49.22
CA TYR A 11 18.18 33.07 49.48
C TYR A 11 18.53 33.75 50.82
N GLN A 12 19.01 32.96 51.77
CA GLN A 12 19.40 33.46 53.08
C GLN A 12 20.77 34.13 53.00
N LYS A 13 20.93 35.24 53.73
CA LYS A 13 22.22 35.93 53.84
C LYS A 13 23.21 35.02 54.57
N LYS A 14 24.30 34.64 53.90
CA LYS A 14 25.42 33.88 54.49
C LYS A 14 26.59 34.80 54.78
N ALA A 15 27.25 34.59 55.92
CA ALA A 15 28.48 35.27 56.29
C ALA A 15 29.62 34.24 56.34
N VAL A 16 30.74 34.55 55.72
CA VAL A 16 31.93 33.69 55.67
C VAL A 16 33.16 34.53 55.91
N ASP A 17 34.02 34.05 56.80
CA ASP A 17 35.30 34.67 57.09
C ASP A 17 36.31 34.31 55.99
N ILE A 18 36.99 35.33 55.46
CA ILE A 18 38.01 35.17 54.41
C ILE A 18 39.39 35.27 55.07
N PRO A 19 40.22 34.20 55.02
CA PRO A 19 41.50 34.18 55.71
C PRO A 19 42.56 34.95 54.92
N PHE A 20 42.85 36.17 55.35
CA PHE A 20 44.02 36.92 54.88
C PHE A 20 45.23 36.58 55.76
N ASN A 21 46.30 36.06 55.14
CA ASN A 21 47.49 35.60 55.87
C ASN A 21 48.40 36.75 56.31
N ASP A 22 48.34 37.90 55.62
CA ASP A 22 49.25 39.02 55.83
C ASP A 22 48.53 40.23 56.44
N ALA A 23 49.16 40.84 57.45
CA ALA A 23 48.66 42.04 58.09
C ALA A 23 48.63 43.21 57.09
N GLY A 24 47.42 43.74 56.81
CA GLY A 24 47.21 44.84 55.87
C GLY A 24 46.76 44.42 54.46
N ASP A 25 46.55 43.12 54.22
CA ASP A 25 45.85 42.64 53.02
C ASP A 25 44.32 42.83 53.17
N PHE A 26 43.65 43.15 52.08
CA PHE A 26 42.19 43.35 52.05
C PHE A 26 41.64 43.15 50.62
N PRO A 27 40.32 42.88 50.46
CA PRO A 27 39.69 42.73 49.15
C PRO A 27 39.79 44.01 48.31
N VAL A 28 40.31 43.90 47.09
CA VAL A 28 40.36 45.00 46.10
C VAL A 28 39.24 44.86 45.06
N ALA A 29 38.92 43.62 44.66
CA ALA A 29 37.86 43.38 43.69
C ALA A 29 37.11 42.07 43.98
N ILE A 30 35.81 42.07 43.71
CA ILE A 30 34.95 40.89 43.75
C ILE A 30 34.25 40.77 42.40
N ARG A 31 34.28 39.57 41.82
CA ARG A 31 33.63 39.24 40.54
C ARG A 31 32.91 37.91 40.67
N VAL A 32 31.68 37.86 40.17
CA VAL A 32 30.90 36.62 40.14
C VAL A 32 31.00 36.05 38.73
N SER A 33 31.44 34.81 38.63
CA SER A 33 31.42 34.03 37.40
C SER A 33 30.07 33.35 37.29
N GLU A 34 29.18 33.88 36.45
CA GLU A 34 27.87 33.28 36.19
C GLU A 34 28.02 31.90 35.54
N LYS A 35 29.01 31.74 34.66
CA LYS A 35 29.31 30.48 33.95
C LYS A 35 29.56 29.31 34.91
N TYR A 36 30.34 29.53 35.99
CA TYR A 36 30.71 28.48 36.94
C TYR A 36 29.94 28.56 38.27
N GLY A 37 29.22 29.66 38.54
CA GLY A 37 28.65 29.95 39.85
C GLY A 37 29.74 30.08 40.92
N LEU A 38 30.82 30.81 40.61
CA LEU A 38 31.93 31.08 41.54
C LEU A 38 32.05 32.56 41.86
N ILE A 39 32.39 32.89 43.09
CA ILE A 39 32.79 34.22 43.53
C ILE A 39 34.31 34.27 43.51
N HIS A 40 34.87 35.12 42.65
CA HIS A 40 36.28 35.45 42.60
C HIS A 40 36.55 36.71 43.42
N LEU A 41 37.54 36.65 44.30
CA LEU A 41 38.02 37.79 45.07
C LEU A 41 39.51 37.96 44.85
N LEU A 42 39.92 39.19 44.53
CA LEU A 42 41.31 39.60 44.42
C LEU A 42 41.66 40.51 45.58
N SER A 43 42.74 40.21 46.29
CA SER A 43 43.24 41.02 47.40
C SER A 43 44.30 42.04 46.96
N LYS A 44 44.65 42.96 47.87
CA LYS A 44 45.68 43.98 47.66
C LYS A 44 47.06 43.38 47.46
N PHE A 45 47.37 42.28 48.13
CA PHE A 45 48.64 41.56 47.98
C PHE A 45 48.59 40.47 46.91
N ASN A 46 47.68 40.61 45.94
CA ASN A 46 47.55 39.72 44.79
C ASN A 46 47.23 38.27 45.20
N ASN A 47 46.46 38.07 46.28
CA ASN A 47 45.86 36.77 46.58
C ASN A 47 44.55 36.63 45.83
N ILE A 48 44.34 35.47 45.18
CA ILE A 48 43.07 35.10 44.58
C ILE A 48 42.35 34.09 45.45
N PHE A 49 41.06 34.34 45.64
CA PHE A 49 40.15 33.43 46.30
C PHE A 49 39.01 33.10 45.34
N ALA A 50 38.61 31.84 45.32
CA ALA A 50 37.41 31.38 44.63
C ALA A 50 36.51 30.67 45.62
N TYR A 51 35.26 31.09 45.73
CA TYR A 51 34.23 30.49 46.57
C TYR A 51 33.07 30.04 45.71
N GLU A 52 32.42 28.93 46.07
CA GLU A 52 31.20 28.51 45.38
C GLU A 52 30.00 29.35 45.83
N LEU A 53 29.20 29.85 44.88
CA LEU A 53 28.20 30.89 45.10
C LEU A 53 27.08 30.48 46.06
N GLU A 54 26.63 29.22 46.01
CA GLU A 54 25.48 28.76 46.80
C GLU A 54 25.87 28.38 48.22
N SER A 55 26.92 27.58 48.37
CA SER A 55 27.41 27.04 49.63
C SER A 55 28.38 27.97 50.35
N MET A 56 28.98 28.93 49.65
CA MET A 56 30.12 29.74 50.12
C MET A 56 31.32 28.88 50.56
N THR A 57 31.44 27.66 50.01
CA THR A 57 32.57 26.77 50.28
C THR A 57 33.81 27.31 49.56
N PRO A 58 34.97 27.45 50.23
CA PRO A 58 36.20 27.85 49.54
C PRO A 58 36.56 26.78 48.51
N VAL A 59 36.82 27.19 47.28
CA VAL A 59 37.26 26.31 46.19
C VAL A 59 38.77 26.39 46.03
N TYR A 60 39.30 27.59 45.82
CA TYR A 60 40.72 27.85 45.55
C TYR A 60 41.22 29.07 46.32
N HIS A 61 42.46 29.01 46.80
CA HIS A 61 43.19 30.12 47.41
C HIS A 61 44.66 30.00 47.00
N SER A 62 45.20 31.02 46.33
CA SER A 62 46.65 31.13 46.11
C SER A 62 47.07 32.57 45.85
N ALA A 63 48.36 32.87 46.06
CA ALA A 63 48.98 34.11 45.63
C ALA A 63 49.29 34.04 44.13
N ILE A 64 48.92 35.08 43.38
CA ILE A 64 49.32 35.23 41.98
C ILE A 64 50.47 36.23 41.86
N LYS A 65 51.37 35.97 40.91
CA LYS A 65 52.43 36.92 40.57
C LYS A 65 51.88 37.94 39.57
N LEU A 66 51.56 39.13 40.06
CA LEU A 66 51.34 40.31 39.23
C LEU A 66 52.61 41.16 39.22
N SER A 67 52.92 41.77 38.07
CA SER A 67 54.11 42.61 37.86
C SER A 67 54.05 43.94 38.63
N ALA A 68 52.84 44.43 38.87
CA ALA A 68 52.54 45.60 39.69
C ALA A 68 51.14 45.44 40.34
N PRO A 69 50.75 46.31 41.30
CA PRO A 69 49.41 46.28 41.88
C PRO A 69 48.29 46.39 40.83
N ALA A 70 47.17 45.72 41.07
CA ALA A 70 45.97 45.82 40.23
C ALA A 70 45.43 47.26 40.22
N GLN A 71 45.26 47.83 39.03
CA GLN A 71 44.67 49.16 38.82
C GLN A 71 43.20 49.07 38.43
N LEU A 72 42.85 48.13 37.54
CA LEU A 72 41.47 47.92 37.09
C LEU A 72 41.18 46.43 36.97
N VAL A 73 40.00 46.02 37.43
CA VAL A 73 39.53 44.64 37.35
C VAL A 73 38.18 44.59 36.64
N ALA A 74 38.11 43.91 35.50
CA ALA A 74 36.89 43.80 34.71
C ALA A 74 36.44 42.33 34.59
N ALA A 75 35.14 42.08 34.65
CA ALA A 75 34.58 40.75 34.40
C ALA A 75 34.83 40.35 32.93
N TRP A 76 35.05 39.07 32.69
CA TRP A 76 35.10 38.50 31.34
C TRP A 76 34.24 37.24 31.29
N ASP A 77 32.96 37.45 30.99
CA ASP A 77 31.92 36.44 31.12
C ASP A 77 32.12 35.25 30.16
N GLN A 78 32.65 35.50 28.96
CA GLN A 78 32.92 34.45 27.96
C GLN A 78 33.86 33.35 28.48
N ILE A 79 34.90 33.72 29.23
CA ILE A 79 35.82 32.75 29.84
C ILE A 79 35.41 32.37 31.27
N GLY A 80 34.29 32.91 31.76
CA GLY A 80 33.82 32.75 33.14
C GLY A 80 34.84 33.22 34.18
N GLY A 81 35.57 34.29 33.86
CA GLY A 81 36.71 34.78 34.64
C GLY A 81 36.75 36.30 34.71
N TYR A 82 37.93 36.87 34.92
CA TYR A 82 38.14 38.31 34.99
C TYR A 82 39.52 38.71 34.49
N THR A 83 39.65 39.96 34.08
CA THR A 83 40.91 40.58 33.66
C THR A 83 41.38 41.58 34.70
N VAL A 84 42.69 41.66 34.87
CA VAL A 84 43.37 42.59 35.77
C VAL A 84 44.35 43.40 34.93
N LEU A 85 44.14 44.71 34.86
CA LEU A 85 45.12 45.67 34.36
C LEU A 85 45.94 46.17 35.54
N THR A 86 47.24 45.95 35.50
CA THR A 86 48.19 46.41 36.53
C THR A 86 48.68 47.83 36.23
N GLN A 87 49.30 48.48 37.23
CA GLN A 87 49.81 49.86 37.09
C GLN A 87 50.88 50.04 36.00
N ASP A 88 51.61 48.99 35.67
CA ASP A 88 52.59 48.94 34.59
C ASP A 88 51.97 48.56 33.23
N PHE A 89 50.64 48.64 33.11
CA PHE A 89 49.85 48.36 31.92
C PHE A 89 49.93 46.91 31.40
N ASN A 90 50.29 45.96 32.27
CA ASN A 90 50.18 44.54 31.94
C ASN A 90 48.74 44.05 32.15
N LEU A 91 48.23 43.31 31.17
CA LEU A 91 46.89 42.73 31.22
C LEU A 91 47.00 41.23 31.53
N VAL A 92 46.43 40.82 32.66
CA VAL A 92 46.41 39.41 33.09
C VAL A 92 44.97 38.91 33.10
N ALA A 93 44.70 37.80 32.42
CA ALA A 93 43.41 37.12 32.45
C ALA A 93 43.45 35.95 33.42
N ILE A 94 42.42 35.83 34.25
CA ILE A 94 42.29 34.76 35.26
C ILE A 94 40.95 34.06 35.01
N SER A 95 41.00 32.76 34.79
CA SER A 95 39.82 31.91 34.55
C SER A 95 39.97 30.54 35.19
N VAL A 96 38.85 29.82 35.29
CA VAL A 96 38.82 28.43 35.73
C VAL A 96 39.40 27.53 34.62
N ASN A 97 40.18 26.51 35.00
CA ASN A 97 40.63 25.47 34.09
C ASN A 97 39.66 24.28 34.13
N ASP A 98 38.86 24.14 33.08
CA ASP A 98 37.79 23.13 32.97
C ASP A 98 38.30 21.69 33.18
N MET A 99 39.53 21.38 32.77
CA MET A 99 40.10 20.03 32.86
C MET A 99 40.56 19.67 34.28
N ASN A 100 40.97 20.67 35.07
CA ASN A 100 41.68 20.44 36.33
C ASN A 100 40.86 20.81 37.57
N ILE A 101 39.82 21.62 37.44
CA ILE A 101 39.04 22.11 38.58
C ILE A 101 38.32 20.96 39.32
N VAL A 102 37.77 20.00 38.59
CA VAL A 102 37.07 18.85 39.19
C VAL A 102 38.06 17.90 39.90
N PRO A 103 39.16 17.44 39.26
CA PRO A 103 40.21 16.68 39.96
C PRO A 103 40.76 17.40 41.20
N PHE A 104 40.93 18.72 41.13
CA PHE A 104 41.43 19.53 42.24
C PHE A 104 40.45 19.55 43.42
N MET A 105 39.14 19.73 43.19
CA MET A 105 38.14 19.68 44.26
C MET A 105 38.09 18.30 44.92
N VAL A 106 38.18 17.23 44.11
CA VAL A 106 38.20 15.84 44.58
C VAL A 106 39.44 15.56 45.44
N HIS A 107 40.63 15.99 45.01
CA HIS A 107 41.87 15.83 45.77
C HIS A 107 41.82 16.54 47.13
N ASN A 108 41.13 17.69 47.19
CA ASN A 108 40.93 18.45 48.43
C ASN A 108 39.76 17.95 49.29
N GLY A 109 39.25 16.73 49.04
CA GLY A 109 38.20 16.09 49.85
C GLY A 109 36.78 16.65 49.65
N LYS A 110 36.57 17.51 48.65
CA LYS A 110 35.26 18.16 48.39
C LYS A 110 34.45 17.38 47.35
N HIS A 111 34.24 16.08 47.60
CA HIS A 111 33.62 15.17 46.63
C HIS A 111 32.19 15.56 46.24
N ASP A 112 31.34 15.91 47.22
CA ASP A 112 29.94 16.30 46.94
C ASP A 112 29.84 17.62 46.18
N LEU A 113 30.74 18.58 46.50
CA LEU A 113 30.82 19.85 45.77
C LEU A 113 31.33 19.62 44.35
N ALA A 114 32.36 18.80 44.18
CA ALA A 114 32.92 18.47 42.86
C ALA A 114 31.85 17.85 41.96
N LEU A 115 31.04 16.93 42.48
CA LEU A 115 29.94 16.31 41.74
C LEU A 115 28.89 17.34 41.32
N LYS A 116 28.36 18.13 42.27
CA LYS A 116 27.36 19.18 41.97
C LYS A 116 27.89 20.20 40.97
N PHE A 117 29.13 20.64 41.17
CA PHE A 117 29.79 21.62 40.32
C PHE A 117 30.03 21.08 38.91
N ALA A 118 30.52 19.85 38.79
CA ALA A 118 30.80 19.22 37.50
C ALA A 118 29.52 18.95 36.71
N THR A 119 28.45 18.48 37.36
CA THR A 119 27.14 18.28 36.72
C THR A 119 26.49 19.61 36.32
N ARG A 120 26.54 20.64 37.17
CA ARG A 120 25.97 21.97 36.89
C ARG A 120 26.68 22.68 35.73
N CYS A 121 28.01 22.58 35.68
CA CYS A 121 28.82 23.28 34.69
C CYS A 121 29.19 22.41 33.47
N ALA A 122 28.65 21.19 33.37
CA ALA A 122 28.95 20.21 32.32
C ALA A 122 30.47 19.98 32.11
N LEU A 123 31.22 19.83 33.20
CA LEU A 123 32.68 19.71 33.17
C LEU A 123 33.18 18.26 32.96
N PRO A 124 34.34 18.08 32.30
CA PRO A 124 34.93 16.76 32.11
C PRO A 124 35.28 16.09 33.45
N GLY A 125 35.06 14.79 33.56
CA GLY A 125 35.28 14.00 34.77
C GLY A 125 34.08 13.92 35.73
N ALA A 126 32.98 14.63 35.45
CA ALA A 126 31.71 14.46 36.19
C ALA A 126 31.20 13.02 36.15
N GLU A 127 31.33 12.38 34.98
CA GLU A 127 30.82 11.04 34.69
C GLU A 127 31.42 9.98 35.61
N GLU A 128 32.74 9.98 35.79
CA GLU A 128 33.43 9.02 36.66
C GLU A 128 33.04 9.19 38.13
N LEU A 129 32.84 10.43 38.59
CA LEU A 129 32.39 10.72 39.95
C LEU A 129 30.96 10.24 40.19
N VAL A 130 30.08 10.39 39.20
CA VAL A 130 28.70 9.88 39.24
C VAL A 130 28.71 8.35 39.34
N VAL A 131 29.53 7.67 38.54
CA VAL A 131 29.64 6.19 38.56
C VAL A 131 30.14 5.71 39.93
N ARG A 132 31.22 6.30 40.46
CA ARG A 132 31.72 5.95 41.80
C ARG A 132 30.69 6.19 42.90
N ARG A 133 29.93 7.28 42.80
CA ARG A 133 28.86 7.58 43.76
C ARG A 133 27.72 6.57 43.67
N PHE A 134 27.36 6.17 42.46
CA PHE A 134 26.38 5.09 42.24
C PHE A 134 26.86 3.78 42.85
N GLU A 135 28.10 3.37 42.58
CA GLU A 135 28.69 2.15 43.16
C GLU A 135 28.70 2.18 44.69
N GLN A 136 29.02 3.33 45.30
CA GLN A 136 28.97 3.49 46.75
C GLN A 136 27.54 3.31 47.28
N LEU A 137 26.55 3.97 46.68
CA LEU A 137 25.14 3.85 47.08
C LEU A 137 24.61 2.41 46.89
N PHE A 138 25.00 1.77 45.80
CA PHE A 138 24.50 0.46 45.39
C PHE A 138 25.16 -0.69 46.17
N HIS A 139 26.50 -0.68 46.33
CA HIS A 139 27.24 -1.76 46.96
C HIS A 139 27.50 -1.55 48.46
N ASN A 140 27.89 -0.34 48.88
CA ASN A 140 28.28 -0.08 50.26
C ASN A 140 27.06 0.25 51.12
N ASP A 141 26.26 1.23 50.70
CA ASP A 141 25.12 1.72 51.48
C ASP A 141 23.87 0.85 51.28
N ARG A 142 23.83 0.02 50.23
CA ARG A 142 22.68 -0.81 49.80
C ARG A 142 21.36 -0.03 49.69
N ASP A 143 21.46 1.27 49.41
CA ASP A 143 20.32 2.17 49.25
C ASP A 143 19.90 2.22 47.78
N TYR A 144 19.16 1.19 47.37
CA TYR A 144 18.72 1.03 45.98
C TYR A 144 17.77 2.13 45.50
N PHE A 145 17.05 2.80 46.42
CA PHE A 145 16.15 3.89 46.06
C PHE A 145 16.95 5.13 45.63
N LYS A 146 17.94 5.56 46.43
CA LYS A 146 18.79 6.70 46.06
C LYS A 146 19.68 6.38 44.86
N ALA A 147 20.15 5.13 44.74
CA ALA A 147 20.91 4.70 43.57
C ALA A 147 20.05 4.80 42.28
N ALA A 148 18.77 4.39 42.35
CA ALA A 148 17.84 4.50 41.24
C ALA A 148 17.52 5.97 40.88
N GLU A 149 17.34 6.85 41.86
CA GLU A 149 17.13 8.28 41.63
C GLU A 149 18.36 8.94 40.97
N LEU A 150 19.57 8.61 41.42
CA LEU A 150 20.81 9.09 40.81
C LEU A 150 20.95 8.61 39.36
N ALA A 151 20.63 7.35 39.10
CA ALA A 151 20.66 6.78 37.75
C ALA A 151 19.59 7.40 36.83
N ALA A 152 18.39 7.66 37.36
CA ALA A 152 17.33 8.33 36.63
C ALA A 152 17.66 9.79 36.27
N ALA A 153 18.38 10.50 37.15
CA ALA A 153 18.80 11.88 36.93
C ALA A 153 19.98 12.01 35.97
N THR A 154 20.80 10.95 35.81
CA THR A 154 22.06 11.04 35.06
C THR A 154 22.09 10.09 33.86
N PRO A 155 22.11 10.61 32.61
CA PRO A 155 22.10 9.78 31.40
C PRO A 155 23.21 8.74 31.32
N VAL A 156 24.40 9.03 31.86
CA VAL A 156 25.58 8.14 31.84
C VAL A 156 25.33 6.84 32.58
N LEU A 157 24.44 6.83 33.59
CA LEU A 157 24.10 5.64 34.35
C LEU A 157 22.96 4.83 33.72
N ARG A 158 22.28 5.36 32.69
CA ARG A 158 21.14 4.69 32.03
C ARG A 158 21.61 3.69 30.97
N THR A 159 22.41 2.74 31.41
CA THR A 159 23.07 1.72 30.57
C THR A 159 22.49 0.33 30.81
N PRO A 160 22.65 -0.60 29.85
CA PRO A 160 22.23 -1.99 30.04
C PRO A 160 22.90 -2.66 31.26
N GLU A 161 24.12 -2.27 31.61
CA GLU A 161 24.84 -2.79 32.78
C GLU A 161 24.15 -2.39 34.08
N THR A 162 23.79 -1.11 34.24
CA THR A 162 23.06 -0.63 35.42
C THR A 162 21.73 -1.34 35.58
N LEU A 163 20.97 -1.49 34.49
CA LEU A 163 19.70 -2.21 34.51
C LEU A 163 19.87 -3.69 34.91
N ARG A 164 20.94 -4.34 34.42
CA ARG A 164 21.27 -5.72 34.78
C ARG A 164 21.57 -5.87 36.27
N LEU A 165 22.27 -4.90 36.89
CA LEU A 165 22.52 -4.89 38.34
C LEU A 165 21.21 -4.88 39.13
N PHE A 166 20.26 -4.00 38.78
CA PHE A 166 18.95 -3.95 39.42
C PHE A 166 18.12 -5.22 39.19
N ARG A 167 18.27 -5.90 38.05
CA ARG A 167 17.54 -7.14 37.74
C ARG A 167 18.02 -8.35 38.55
N GLN A 168 19.30 -8.41 38.90
CA GLN A 168 19.87 -9.53 39.65
C GLN A 168 19.46 -9.54 41.13
N LEU A 169 18.96 -8.41 41.63
CA LEU A 169 18.53 -8.29 43.02
C LEU A 169 17.19 -9.00 43.26
N PRO A 170 17.02 -9.69 44.41
CA PRO A 170 15.76 -10.29 44.80
C PRO A 170 14.70 -9.20 45.04
N ALA A 171 13.42 -9.54 44.84
CA ALA A 171 12.32 -8.62 45.13
C ALA A 171 12.23 -8.33 46.64
N VAL A 172 12.12 -7.04 46.99
CA VAL A 172 11.94 -6.59 48.37
C VAL A 172 10.49 -6.12 48.51
N ASN A 173 9.74 -6.67 49.48
CA ASN A 173 8.32 -6.38 49.71
C ASN A 173 7.43 -6.57 48.46
N GLY A 174 7.71 -7.61 47.66
CA GLY A 174 6.96 -7.91 46.43
C GLY A 174 7.26 -6.98 45.25
N THR A 175 8.10 -5.95 45.42
CA THR A 175 8.54 -5.07 44.34
C THR A 175 9.95 -5.46 43.90
N SER A 176 10.14 -5.75 42.61
CA SER A 176 11.48 -6.00 42.07
C SER A 176 12.32 -4.72 42.10
N ALA A 177 13.62 -4.83 42.34
CA ALA A 177 14.51 -3.67 42.31
C ALA A 177 14.56 -3.02 40.91
N ALA A 178 14.33 -3.80 39.85
CA ALA A 178 14.11 -3.28 38.49
C ALA A 178 12.89 -2.34 38.40
N ASN A 179 11.78 -2.65 39.08
CA ASN A 179 10.62 -1.74 39.11
C ASN A 179 10.93 -0.46 39.88
N VAL A 180 11.79 -0.49 40.90
CA VAL A 180 12.25 0.72 41.61
C VAL A 180 13.03 1.63 40.66
N TYR A 181 13.93 1.05 39.86
CA TYR A 181 14.66 1.77 38.81
C TYR A 181 13.73 2.42 37.79
N PHE A 182 12.80 1.65 37.20
CA PHE A 182 11.85 2.21 36.23
C PHE A 182 10.94 3.28 36.83
N ASN A 183 10.45 3.09 38.06
CA ASN A 183 9.64 4.08 38.75
C ASN A 183 10.41 5.37 39.03
N ALA A 184 11.71 5.29 39.35
CA ALA A 184 12.55 6.48 39.53
C ALA A 184 12.66 7.30 38.23
N ILE A 185 12.81 6.63 37.08
CA ILE A 185 12.82 7.31 35.77
C ILE A 185 11.43 7.88 35.44
N LEU A 186 10.38 7.08 35.58
CA LEU A 186 9.00 7.48 35.22
C LEU A 186 8.41 8.58 36.12
N LYS A 187 8.99 8.80 37.31
CA LYS A 187 8.67 9.94 38.19
C LYS A 187 9.13 11.27 37.60
N ASN A 188 10.21 11.29 36.82
CA ASN A 188 10.67 12.50 36.14
C ASN A 188 9.74 12.80 34.96
N ALA A 189 9.01 13.91 35.03
CA ALA A 189 8.00 14.27 34.04
C ALA A 189 8.54 14.37 32.60
N ASN A 190 9.82 14.71 32.44
CA ASN A 190 10.47 14.91 31.14
C ASN A 190 11.33 13.71 30.70
N ALA A 191 11.39 12.63 31.47
CA ALA A 191 12.26 11.50 31.15
C ALA A 191 11.56 10.52 30.21
N VAL A 192 12.16 10.29 29.05
CA VAL A 192 11.78 9.24 28.09
C VAL A 192 12.69 8.04 28.32
N LEU A 193 12.13 6.83 28.42
CA LEU A 193 12.88 5.58 28.52
C LEU A 193 13.67 5.35 27.24
N ASN A 194 14.94 4.96 27.33
CA ASN A 194 15.75 4.66 26.15
C ASN A 194 15.28 3.34 25.48
N LYS A 195 15.87 2.98 24.34
CA LYS A 195 15.50 1.76 23.58
C LYS A 195 15.54 0.48 24.44
N ILE A 196 16.60 0.32 25.22
CA ILE A 196 16.84 -0.89 26.03
C ILE A 196 15.83 -0.98 27.18
N GLU A 197 15.65 0.13 27.89
CA GLU A 197 14.70 0.25 29.00
C GLU A 197 13.26 0.04 28.53
N THR A 198 12.92 0.60 27.36
CA THR A 198 11.60 0.44 26.72
C THR A 198 11.34 -1.03 26.40
N LEU A 199 12.29 -1.74 25.79
CA LEU A 199 12.13 -3.15 25.48
C LEU A 199 11.96 -4.00 26.74
N GLU A 200 12.72 -3.73 27.81
CA GLU A 200 12.64 -4.49 29.05
C GLU A 200 11.29 -4.28 29.78
N ILE A 201 10.83 -3.02 29.93
CA ILE A 201 9.55 -2.76 30.58
C ILE A 201 8.38 -3.32 29.76
N CYS A 202 8.42 -3.22 28.43
CA CYS A 202 7.37 -3.72 27.56
C CYS A 202 7.37 -5.25 27.47
N ASN A 203 8.53 -5.91 27.39
CA ASN A 203 8.61 -7.37 27.43
C ASN A 203 8.09 -7.93 28.77
N CYS A 204 8.39 -7.25 29.88
CA CYS A 204 7.86 -7.60 31.19
C CYS A 204 6.33 -7.43 31.23
N ALA A 205 5.79 -6.34 30.71
CA ALA A 205 4.35 -6.10 30.62
C ALA A 205 3.65 -7.13 29.72
N ILE A 206 4.26 -7.53 28.60
CA ILE A 206 3.77 -8.58 27.70
C ILE A 206 3.74 -9.93 28.43
N ALA A 207 4.82 -10.31 29.11
CA ALA A 207 4.89 -11.57 29.87
C ALA A 207 3.86 -11.64 31.00
N GLN A 208 3.51 -10.49 31.59
CA GLN A 208 2.45 -10.37 32.60
C GLN A 208 1.04 -10.23 32.00
N ASN A 209 0.90 -10.27 30.67
CA ASN A 209 -0.35 -10.06 29.94
C ASN A 209 -1.06 -8.72 30.26
N ARG A 210 -0.28 -7.64 30.37
CA ARG A 210 -0.75 -6.27 30.67
C ARG A 210 -0.45 -5.28 29.52
N PRO A 211 -1.11 -5.41 28.36
CA PRO A 211 -0.89 -4.49 27.23
C PRO A 211 -1.35 -3.05 27.52
N GLU A 212 -2.28 -2.86 28.46
CA GLU A 212 -2.80 -1.55 28.89
C GLU A 212 -1.69 -0.62 29.42
N LEU A 213 -0.68 -1.19 30.10
CA LEU A 213 0.46 -0.43 30.61
C LEU A 213 1.32 0.13 29.48
N ILE A 214 1.47 -0.63 28.40
CA ILE A 214 2.21 -0.20 27.21
C ILE A 214 1.44 0.92 26.51
N GLU A 215 0.13 0.77 26.34
CA GLU A 215 -0.70 1.81 25.72
C GLU A 215 -0.69 3.12 26.55
N LYS A 216 -0.76 3.02 27.87
CA LYS A 216 -0.64 4.18 28.76
C LYS A 216 0.72 4.87 28.61
N LEU A 217 1.82 4.13 28.68
CA LEU A 217 3.17 4.70 28.58
C LEU A 217 3.47 5.29 27.19
N LEU A 218 2.92 4.69 26.13
CA LEU A 218 2.99 5.21 24.77
C LEU A 218 2.24 6.55 24.66
N THR A 219 1.01 6.61 25.20
CA THR A 219 0.18 7.83 25.20
C THR A 219 0.83 8.96 26.01
N GLU A 220 1.50 8.63 27.11
CA GLU A 220 2.28 9.58 27.92
C GLU A 220 3.61 10.01 27.26
N LYS A 221 3.96 9.50 26.06
CA LYS A 221 5.23 9.73 25.36
C LYS A 221 6.47 9.40 26.20
N LYS A 222 6.38 8.36 27.04
CA LYS A 222 7.48 7.94 27.92
C LYS A 222 8.33 6.80 27.37
N LEU A 223 7.96 6.23 26.23
CA LEU A 223 8.66 5.14 25.56
C LEU A 223 9.48 5.66 24.38
N THR A 224 10.63 5.05 24.11
CA THR A 224 11.31 5.20 22.82
C THR A 224 10.79 4.15 21.86
N SER A 225 9.93 4.58 20.93
CA SER A 225 9.38 3.73 19.88
C SER A 225 10.51 3.21 18.97
N CYS A 226 10.53 1.89 18.73
CA CYS A 226 11.52 1.22 17.90
C CYS A 226 10.94 -0.02 17.22
N GLU A 227 11.64 -0.54 16.21
CA GLU A 227 11.21 -1.70 15.43
C GLU A 227 10.96 -2.93 16.30
N GLU A 228 11.90 -3.25 17.19
CA GLU A 228 11.86 -4.45 18.02
C GLU A 228 10.70 -4.41 19.02
N LEU A 229 10.32 -3.21 19.47
CA LEU A 229 9.14 -3.01 20.31
C LEU A 229 7.87 -3.30 19.50
N GLY A 230 7.79 -2.80 18.27
CA GLY A 230 6.68 -3.06 17.37
C GLY A 230 6.50 -4.56 17.10
N ASP A 231 7.58 -5.29 16.87
CA ASP A 231 7.54 -6.75 16.64
C ASP A 231 7.08 -7.50 17.88
N ALA A 232 7.57 -7.11 19.06
CA ALA A 232 7.17 -7.71 20.33
C ALA A 232 5.67 -7.49 20.59
N VAL A 233 5.17 -6.28 20.34
CA VAL A 233 3.77 -5.90 20.57
C VAL A 233 2.84 -6.48 19.50
N LYS A 234 3.29 -6.67 18.25
CA LYS A 234 2.46 -7.20 17.14
C LYS A 234 1.82 -8.56 17.50
N ARG A 235 2.52 -9.40 18.26
CA ARG A 235 2.03 -10.71 18.74
C ARG A 235 0.86 -10.63 19.72
N VAL A 236 0.74 -9.53 20.45
CA VAL A 236 -0.29 -9.33 21.49
C VAL A 236 -1.40 -8.43 20.95
N ASN A 237 -1.03 -7.31 20.33
CA ASN A 237 -1.97 -6.31 19.83
C ASN A 237 -1.43 -5.64 18.54
N PRO A 238 -1.88 -6.09 17.36
CA PRO A 238 -1.48 -5.51 16.07
C PRO A 238 -1.81 -4.03 15.91
N ARG A 239 -2.88 -3.53 16.55
CA ARG A 239 -3.28 -2.11 16.47
C ARG A 239 -2.33 -1.22 17.27
N LEU A 240 -1.89 -1.69 18.44
CA LEU A 240 -0.89 -0.96 19.24
C LEU A 240 0.48 -0.99 18.56
N ALA A 241 0.87 -2.12 17.96
CA ALA A 241 2.10 -2.23 17.19
C ALA A 241 2.14 -1.23 16.03
N MET A 242 1.01 -1.01 15.35
CA MET A 242 0.91 0.02 14.31
C MET A 242 1.27 1.41 14.84
N LYS A 243 0.73 1.82 15.99
CA LYS A 243 1.06 3.11 16.62
C LYS A 243 2.57 3.22 16.89
N VAL A 244 3.17 2.15 17.43
CA VAL A 244 4.61 2.09 17.71
C VAL A 244 5.44 2.27 16.44
N TYR A 245 5.10 1.57 15.34
CA TYR A 245 5.86 1.71 14.09
C TYR A 245 5.73 3.10 13.45
N ILE A 246 4.54 3.70 13.52
CA ILE A 246 4.32 5.07 13.01
C ILE A 246 5.14 6.08 13.83
N GLU A 247 5.16 5.96 15.16
CA GLU A 247 5.95 6.84 16.03
C GLU A 247 7.46 6.62 15.89
N ALA A 248 7.89 5.38 15.64
CA ALA A 248 9.30 5.06 15.42
C ALA A 248 9.86 5.69 14.14
N ASN A 249 9.04 5.88 13.11
CA ASN A 249 9.38 6.47 11.80
C ASN A 249 10.51 5.78 11.00
N ASP A 250 11.22 4.81 11.60
CA ASP A 250 12.36 4.10 11.00
C ASP A 250 11.95 2.87 10.16
N CYS A 251 10.68 2.46 10.20
CA CYS A 251 10.21 1.20 9.59
C CYS A 251 8.93 1.35 8.74
N PRO A 252 8.91 2.20 7.71
CA PRO A 252 7.71 2.46 6.91
C PRO A 252 7.20 1.19 6.19
N GLY A 253 8.08 0.27 5.82
CA GLY A 253 7.69 -1.01 5.20
C GLY A 253 6.81 -1.88 6.11
N LYS A 254 7.07 -1.93 7.42
CA LYS A 254 6.27 -2.70 8.39
C LYS A 254 4.89 -2.09 8.64
N VAL A 255 4.81 -0.75 8.61
CA VAL A 255 3.52 -0.03 8.67
C VAL A 255 2.67 -0.39 7.47
N VAL A 256 3.25 -0.30 6.26
CA VAL A 256 2.56 -0.64 5.01
C VAL A 256 2.10 -2.10 5.00
N GLN A 257 2.95 -3.03 5.43
CA GLN A 257 2.59 -4.44 5.53
C GLN A 257 1.42 -4.68 6.48
N LEU A 258 1.43 -4.06 7.67
CA LEU A 258 0.31 -4.18 8.62
C LEU A 258 -0.98 -3.55 8.09
N LEU A 259 -0.89 -2.44 7.35
CA LEU A 259 -2.07 -1.82 6.73
C LEU A 259 -2.64 -2.70 5.61
N ALA A 260 -1.78 -3.37 4.86
CA ALA A 260 -2.18 -4.35 3.85
C ALA A 260 -2.84 -5.58 4.49
N GLU A 261 -2.28 -6.11 5.59
CA GLU A 261 -2.87 -7.20 6.39
C GLU A 261 -4.25 -6.81 6.97
N GLN A 262 -4.47 -5.54 7.32
CA GLN A 262 -5.76 -5.03 7.83
C GLN A 262 -6.77 -4.70 6.72
N GLY A 263 -6.34 -4.62 5.45
CA GLY A 263 -7.18 -4.25 4.32
C GLY A 263 -7.57 -2.77 4.29
N ASP A 264 -6.76 -1.90 4.89
CA ASP A 264 -6.92 -0.44 4.94
C ASP A 264 -6.09 0.24 3.82
N PHE A 265 -6.39 -0.09 2.57
CA PHE A 265 -5.55 0.27 1.42
C PHE A 265 -5.42 1.77 1.15
N ASP A 266 -6.48 2.56 1.38
CA ASP A 266 -6.45 4.02 1.18
C ASP A 266 -5.42 4.70 2.10
N LYS A 267 -5.25 4.14 3.31
CA LYS A 267 -4.26 4.63 4.28
C LYS A 267 -2.84 4.30 3.86
N ILE A 268 -2.61 3.21 3.11
CA ILE A 268 -1.28 2.85 2.60
C ILE A 268 -0.75 3.98 1.71
N ILE A 269 -1.56 4.42 0.74
CA ILE A 269 -1.16 5.47 -0.21
C ILE A 269 -0.93 6.78 0.53
N THR A 270 -1.88 7.15 1.41
CA THR A 270 -1.78 8.37 2.22
C THR A 270 -0.51 8.37 3.09
N TYR A 271 -0.18 7.24 3.72
CA TYR A 271 1.02 7.09 4.54
C TYR A 271 2.31 7.19 3.72
N CYS A 272 2.37 6.51 2.57
CA CYS A 272 3.52 6.54 1.67
C CYS A 272 3.78 7.95 1.13
N GLN A 273 2.72 8.69 0.78
CA GLN A 273 2.82 10.09 0.35
C GLN A 273 3.33 11.01 1.47
N ASN A 274 2.81 10.86 2.69
CA ASN A 274 3.22 11.69 3.84
C ASN A 274 4.66 11.43 4.28
N THR A 275 5.13 10.19 4.16
CA THR A 275 6.50 9.78 4.54
C THR A 275 7.50 9.84 3.39
N ASN A 276 7.03 10.18 2.18
CA ASN A 276 7.80 10.11 0.92
C ASN A 276 8.49 8.74 0.72
N TYR A 277 7.81 7.67 1.15
CA TYR A 277 8.28 6.30 1.05
C TYR A 277 7.68 5.63 -0.18
N ALA A 278 8.52 5.06 -1.05
CA ALA A 278 8.10 4.30 -2.22
C ALA A 278 8.26 2.79 -1.95
N PRO A 279 7.18 2.08 -1.56
CA PRO A 279 7.23 0.63 -1.35
C PRO A 279 7.23 -0.14 -2.68
N ASP A 280 7.60 -1.42 -2.61
CA ASP A 280 7.31 -2.38 -3.68
C ASP A 280 5.81 -2.75 -3.68
N TYR A 281 5.01 -1.95 -4.38
CA TYR A 281 3.57 -2.16 -4.52
C TYR A 281 3.23 -3.51 -5.16
N VAL A 282 4.08 -4.02 -6.05
CA VAL A 282 3.87 -5.32 -6.70
C VAL A 282 4.05 -6.44 -5.68
N GLY A 283 5.14 -6.40 -4.89
CA GLY A 283 5.34 -7.34 -3.78
C GLY A 283 4.20 -7.32 -2.76
N ILE A 284 3.69 -6.13 -2.42
CA ILE A 284 2.54 -6.01 -1.52
C ILE A 284 1.28 -6.61 -2.15
N LEU A 285 1.01 -6.34 -3.43
CA LEU A 285 -0.13 -6.91 -4.14
C LEU A 285 -0.06 -8.45 -4.15
N ARG A 286 1.11 -9.04 -4.43
CA ARG A 286 1.30 -10.50 -4.36
C ARG A 286 1.01 -11.07 -2.97
N ASN A 287 1.44 -10.39 -1.91
CA ASN A 287 1.15 -10.79 -0.54
C ASN A 287 -0.34 -10.72 -0.23
N VAL A 288 -1.03 -9.65 -0.67
CA VAL A 288 -2.48 -9.49 -0.49
C VAL A 288 -3.25 -10.58 -1.24
N ILE A 289 -2.86 -10.88 -2.48
CA ILE A 289 -3.41 -11.99 -3.28
C ILE A 289 -3.25 -13.32 -2.53
N THR A 290 -2.05 -13.62 -2.03
CA THR A 290 -1.75 -14.88 -1.31
C THR A 290 -2.56 -15.01 0.00
N SER A 291 -2.90 -13.88 0.64
CA SER A 291 -3.76 -13.88 1.82
C SER A 291 -5.25 -14.08 1.53
N HIS A 292 -5.65 -14.20 0.25
CA HIS A 292 -7.02 -14.38 -0.22
C HIS A 292 -7.99 -13.31 0.33
N SER A 293 -7.53 -12.06 0.43
CA SER A 293 -8.35 -10.98 0.95
C SER A 293 -9.53 -10.68 0.00
N PRO A 294 -10.77 -10.51 0.50
CA PRO A 294 -11.92 -10.18 -0.34
C PRO A 294 -11.81 -8.79 -0.99
N LYS A 295 -10.92 -7.94 -0.48
CA LYS A 295 -10.67 -6.58 -0.98
C LYS A 295 -9.49 -6.50 -1.96
N THR A 296 -8.95 -7.63 -2.41
CA THR A 296 -7.79 -7.65 -3.32
C THR A 296 -8.04 -6.88 -4.62
N ALA A 297 -9.23 -7.04 -5.23
CA ALA A 297 -9.61 -6.29 -6.44
C ALA A 297 -9.73 -4.78 -6.20
N GLU A 298 -10.16 -4.37 -5.00
CA GLU A 298 -10.24 -2.96 -4.60
C GLU A 298 -8.84 -2.36 -4.48
N PHE A 299 -7.90 -3.07 -3.85
CA PHE A 299 -6.52 -2.62 -3.75
C PHE A 299 -5.86 -2.44 -5.12
N ALA A 300 -6.00 -3.44 -6.00
CA ALA A 300 -5.52 -3.38 -7.37
C ALA A 300 -6.07 -2.16 -8.13
N TYR A 301 -7.36 -1.87 -7.97
CA TYR A 301 -7.98 -0.67 -8.54
C TYR A 301 -7.37 0.62 -7.96
N THR A 302 -7.17 0.70 -6.64
CA THR A 302 -6.58 1.88 -6.01
C THR A 302 -5.14 2.14 -6.51
N LEU A 303 -4.36 1.09 -6.78
CA LEU A 303 -3.01 1.21 -7.35
C LEU A 303 -3.02 1.71 -8.80
N ALA A 304 -3.94 1.19 -9.62
CA ALA A 304 -4.05 1.53 -11.05
C ALA A 304 -4.69 2.91 -11.31
N SER A 305 -5.54 3.38 -10.39
CA SER A 305 -6.32 4.62 -10.56
C SER A 305 -5.58 5.90 -10.13
N GLN A 306 -4.39 5.79 -9.53
CA GLN A 306 -3.58 6.96 -9.22
C GLN A 306 -3.08 7.66 -10.49
N THR A 307 -2.78 8.96 -10.39
CA THR A 307 -2.25 9.76 -11.50
C THR A 307 -0.90 10.37 -11.12
N PRO A 308 0.23 9.87 -11.65
CA PRO A 308 0.38 8.67 -12.51
C PRO A 308 0.07 7.35 -11.76
N PRO A 309 -0.22 6.25 -12.48
CA PRO A 309 -0.51 4.96 -11.86
C PRO A 309 0.69 4.45 -11.05
N LEU A 310 0.44 3.95 -9.83
CA LEU A 310 1.49 3.42 -8.95
C LEU A 310 2.04 2.08 -9.47
N VAL A 311 1.16 1.29 -10.08
CA VAL A 311 1.51 0.05 -10.78
C VAL A 311 0.79 0.06 -12.12
N ASP A 312 1.53 -0.32 -13.16
CA ASP A 312 0.98 -0.53 -14.49
C ASP A 312 -0.15 -1.57 -14.44
N PRO A 313 -1.36 -1.23 -14.93
CA PRO A 313 -2.48 -2.17 -14.98
C PRO A 313 -2.14 -3.51 -15.63
N GLU A 314 -1.26 -3.55 -16.65
CA GLU A 314 -0.85 -4.83 -17.25
C GLU A 314 -0.12 -5.73 -16.26
N LYS A 315 0.77 -5.15 -15.44
CA LYS A 315 1.50 -5.89 -14.40
C LYS A 315 0.57 -6.37 -13.28
N ILE A 316 -0.50 -5.63 -13.00
CA ILE A 316 -1.52 -6.06 -12.04
C ILE A 316 -2.23 -7.31 -12.56
N VAL A 317 -2.59 -7.35 -13.84
CA VAL A 317 -3.19 -8.54 -14.47
C VAL A 317 -2.22 -9.71 -14.44
N ASP A 318 -0.93 -9.49 -14.74
CA ASP A 318 0.11 -10.52 -14.64
C ASP A 318 0.19 -11.13 -13.24
N CYS A 319 0.11 -10.30 -12.18
CA CYS A 319 0.06 -10.78 -10.81
C CYS A 319 -1.17 -11.66 -10.55
N PHE A 320 -2.36 -11.28 -11.02
CA PHE A 320 -3.53 -12.13 -10.82
C PHE A 320 -3.43 -13.47 -11.58
N GLU A 321 -2.88 -13.46 -12.80
CA GLU A 321 -2.65 -14.67 -13.59
C GLU A 321 -1.62 -15.60 -12.92
N GLU A 322 -0.54 -15.05 -12.34
CA GLU A 322 0.48 -15.80 -11.60
C GLU A 322 -0.13 -16.66 -10.47
N PHE A 323 -1.16 -16.14 -9.79
CA PHE A 323 -1.86 -16.83 -8.71
C PHE A 323 -3.18 -17.49 -9.14
N SER A 324 -3.52 -17.49 -10.43
CA SER A 324 -4.79 -18.04 -10.97
C SER A 324 -6.06 -17.41 -10.37
N GLU A 325 -5.99 -16.14 -9.96
CA GLU A 325 -7.06 -15.40 -9.27
C GLU A 325 -7.97 -14.63 -10.25
N VAL A 326 -8.67 -15.40 -11.10
CA VAL A 326 -9.48 -14.86 -12.21
C VAL A 326 -10.65 -14.00 -11.75
N GLU A 327 -11.37 -14.39 -10.69
CA GLU A 327 -12.55 -13.66 -10.23
C GLU A 327 -12.20 -12.23 -9.77
N ASN A 328 -11.13 -12.11 -8.98
CA ASN A 328 -10.64 -10.82 -8.49
C ASN A 328 -10.06 -9.96 -9.62
N CYS A 329 -9.36 -10.58 -10.58
CA CYS A 329 -8.89 -9.89 -11.77
C CYS A 329 -10.05 -9.32 -12.61
N THR A 330 -11.10 -10.11 -12.85
CA THR A 330 -12.29 -9.67 -13.57
C THR A 330 -13.00 -8.52 -12.85
N LYS A 331 -13.14 -8.58 -11.52
CA LYS A 331 -13.70 -7.46 -10.73
C LYS A 331 -12.87 -6.19 -10.86
N PHE A 332 -11.54 -6.32 -10.80
CA PHE A 332 -10.62 -5.20 -11.00
C PHE A 332 -10.78 -4.59 -12.40
N LEU A 333 -10.71 -5.42 -13.44
CA LEU A 333 -10.78 -4.99 -14.84
C LEU A 333 -12.12 -4.34 -15.17
N PHE A 334 -13.25 -4.87 -14.69
CA PHE A 334 -14.56 -4.22 -14.89
C PHE A 334 -14.63 -2.83 -14.26
N ARG A 335 -14.03 -2.64 -13.09
CA ARG A 335 -14.01 -1.32 -12.44
C ARG A 335 -13.06 -0.37 -13.17
N TYR A 336 -11.88 -0.84 -13.56
CA TYR A 336 -10.87 -0.04 -14.24
C TYR A 336 -11.27 0.38 -15.67
N LEU A 337 -11.88 -0.53 -16.43
CA LEU A 337 -12.23 -0.35 -17.84
C LEU A 337 -13.61 0.29 -18.08
N THR A 338 -14.19 0.94 -17.06
CA THR A 338 -15.55 1.49 -17.12
C THR A 338 -15.74 2.53 -18.25
N GLN A 339 -14.68 3.26 -18.63
CA GLN A 339 -14.74 4.28 -19.68
C GLN A 339 -14.57 3.74 -21.10
N ASP A 340 -14.31 2.43 -21.27
CA ASP A 340 -14.16 1.76 -22.58
C ASP A 340 -13.33 2.55 -23.59
N THR A 341 -12.08 2.86 -23.25
CA THR A 341 -11.19 3.64 -24.11
C THR A 341 -10.34 2.76 -25.04
N PRO A 342 -10.00 3.23 -26.26
CA PRO A 342 -9.13 2.50 -27.19
C PRO A 342 -7.74 2.17 -26.64
N GLU A 343 -7.19 3.06 -25.80
CA GLU A 343 -5.88 2.89 -25.16
C GLU A 343 -5.82 1.61 -24.30
N ASN A 344 -6.96 1.21 -23.75
CA ASN A 344 -7.08 0.02 -22.92
C ASN A 344 -7.46 -1.24 -23.73
N GLY A 345 -7.46 -1.20 -25.06
CA GLY A 345 -7.88 -2.33 -25.91
C GLY A 345 -7.15 -3.64 -25.62
N ARG A 346 -5.85 -3.57 -25.26
CA ARG A 346 -5.08 -4.74 -24.86
C ARG A 346 -5.56 -5.35 -23.53
N LEU A 347 -5.89 -4.52 -22.54
CA LEU A 347 -6.47 -4.98 -21.27
C LEU A 347 -7.87 -5.54 -21.46
N GLN A 348 -8.68 -4.97 -22.36
CA GLN A 348 -9.99 -5.53 -22.73
C GLN A 348 -9.84 -6.92 -23.35
N THR A 349 -8.86 -7.09 -24.25
CA THR A 349 -8.55 -8.38 -24.87
C THR A 349 -8.18 -9.42 -23.81
N ARG A 350 -7.27 -9.09 -22.89
CA ARG A 350 -6.88 -9.97 -21.79
C ARG A 350 -8.05 -10.30 -20.86
N ALA A 351 -8.91 -9.32 -20.55
CA ALA A 351 -10.09 -9.53 -19.71
C ALA A 351 -11.01 -10.61 -20.32
N ILE A 352 -11.27 -10.53 -21.62
CA ILE A 352 -12.13 -11.50 -22.31
C ILE A 352 -11.42 -12.84 -22.43
N GLU A 353 -10.16 -12.86 -22.85
CA GLU A 353 -9.34 -14.07 -22.98
C GLU A 353 -9.31 -14.89 -21.68
N MET A 354 -8.96 -14.24 -20.56
CA MET A 354 -8.89 -14.89 -19.26
C MET A 354 -10.24 -15.50 -18.86
N ASN A 355 -11.35 -14.77 -19.08
CA ASN A 355 -12.67 -15.32 -18.80
C ASN A 355 -13.07 -16.42 -19.79
N LEU A 356 -12.69 -16.37 -21.07
CA LEU A 356 -12.96 -17.46 -22.02
C LEU A 356 -12.26 -18.76 -21.63
N ASN A 357 -11.05 -18.66 -21.09
CA ASN A 357 -10.26 -19.82 -20.68
C ASN A 357 -10.74 -20.43 -19.34
N HIS A 358 -11.21 -19.60 -18.40
CA HIS A 358 -11.50 -20.04 -17.03
C HIS A 358 -12.98 -19.95 -16.61
N ALA A 359 -13.74 -19.01 -17.16
CA ALA A 359 -15.14 -18.75 -16.82
C ALA A 359 -15.99 -18.37 -18.07
N PRO A 360 -16.25 -19.32 -18.99
CA PRO A 360 -16.89 -19.03 -20.28
C PRO A 360 -18.24 -18.33 -20.18
N THR A 361 -19.02 -18.59 -19.13
CA THR A 361 -20.32 -17.94 -18.87
C THR A 361 -20.18 -16.44 -18.57
N VAL A 362 -19.08 -16.03 -17.92
CA VAL A 362 -18.78 -14.61 -17.69
C VAL A 362 -18.35 -13.95 -18.99
N ALA A 363 -17.49 -14.61 -19.77
CA ALA A 363 -17.09 -14.12 -21.09
C ALA A 363 -18.28 -13.94 -22.03
N GLU A 364 -19.20 -14.91 -22.08
CA GLU A 364 -20.44 -14.82 -22.85
C GLU A 364 -21.29 -13.60 -22.43
N ALA A 365 -21.39 -13.34 -21.13
CA ALA A 365 -22.11 -12.17 -20.62
C ALA A 365 -21.42 -10.84 -21.00
N ILE A 366 -20.08 -10.79 -21.01
CA ILE A 366 -19.30 -9.62 -21.45
C ILE A 366 -19.58 -9.32 -22.93
N LEU A 367 -19.49 -10.35 -23.78
CA LEU A 367 -19.69 -10.24 -25.22
C LEU A 367 -21.14 -9.88 -25.57
N SER A 368 -22.11 -10.56 -24.95
CA SER A 368 -23.55 -10.32 -25.15
C SER A 368 -23.96 -8.89 -24.77
N ARG A 369 -23.42 -8.36 -23.66
CA ARG A 369 -23.72 -7.00 -23.19
C ARG A 369 -22.91 -5.91 -23.89
N ARG A 370 -21.93 -6.29 -24.73
CA ARG A 370 -21.01 -5.36 -25.40
C ARG A 370 -20.35 -4.38 -24.43
N ILE A 371 -19.87 -4.91 -23.30
CA ILE A 371 -19.24 -4.11 -22.24
C ILE A 371 -17.96 -3.44 -22.73
N PHE A 372 -17.23 -4.09 -23.64
CA PHE A 372 -15.98 -3.63 -24.23
C PHE A 372 -16.12 -3.55 -25.76
N ASN A 373 -15.45 -2.58 -26.39
CA ASN A 373 -15.53 -2.38 -27.85
C ASN A 373 -14.19 -2.33 -28.59
N HIS A 374 -13.07 -2.24 -27.88
CA HIS A 374 -11.74 -1.98 -28.45
C HIS A 374 -10.75 -3.17 -28.36
N TYR A 375 -11.23 -4.37 -28.05
CA TYR A 375 -10.41 -5.58 -28.01
C TYR A 375 -10.09 -6.14 -29.41
N ASP A 376 -9.11 -7.04 -29.48
CA ASP A 376 -8.72 -7.77 -30.69
C ASP A 376 -9.83 -8.77 -31.09
N LYS A 377 -10.71 -8.35 -32.00
CA LYS A 377 -11.87 -9.18 -32.41
C LYS A 377 -11.45 -10.49 -33.08
N PRO A 378 -10.52 -10.52 -34.06
CA PRO A 378 -10.08 -11.78 -34.65
C PRO A 378 -9.53 -12.77 -33.63
N TYR A 379 -8.71 -12.30 -32.68
CA TYR A 379 -8.16 -13.16 -31.64
C TYR A 379 -9.25 -13.72 -30.70
N ILE A 380 -10.15 -12.85 -30.22
CA ILE A 380 -11.24 -13.26 -29.35
C ILE A 380 -12.22 -14.20 -30.07
N ALA A 381 -12.46 -14.02 -31.37
CA ALA A 381 -13.29 -14.92 -32.17
C ALA A 381 -12.75 -16.36 -32.17
N GLN A 382 -11.43 -16.53 -32.33
CA GLN A 382 -10.79 -17.85 -32.26
C GLN A 382 -10.92 -18.49 -30.87
N LEU A 383 -10.84 -17.70 -29.80
CA LEU A 383 -11.06 -18.20 -28.44
C LEU A 383 -12.53 -18.57 -28.20
N CYS A 384 -13.48 -17.80 -28.73
CA CYS A 384 -14.90 -18.12 -28.67
C CYS A 384 -15.21 -19.46 -29.34
N GLU A 385 -14.57 -19.77 -30.47
CA GLU A 385 -14.70 -21.08 -31.10
C GLU A 385 -14.19 -22.22 -30.21
N LYS A 386 -13.00 -22.05 -29.60
CA LYS A 386 -12.44 -23.05 -28.68
C LYS A 386 -13.35 -23.29 -27.48
N ALA A 387 -14.01 -22.23 -27.00
CA ALA A 387 -15.00 -22.28 -25.93
C ALA A 387 -16.41 -22.73 -26.39
N GLN A 388 -16.58 -23.08 -27.68
CA GLN A 388 -17.86 -23.48 -28.30
C GLN A 388 -18.95 -22.38 -28.28
N LEU A 389 -18.57 -21.11 -28.12
CA LEU A 389 -19.45 -19.95 -28.20
C LEU A 389 -19.57 -19.46 -29.66
N TYR A 390 -20.03 -20.36 -30.54
CA TYR A 390 -20.00 -20.15 -31.98
C TYR A 390 -20.79 -18.92 -32.46
N THR A 391 -21.93 -18.60 -31.83
CA THR A 391 -22.73 -17.42 -32.22
C THR A 391 -21.95 -16.11 -32.04
N HIS A 392 -21.19 -15.99 -30.93
CA HIS A 392 -20.33 -14.82 -30.73
C HIS A 392 -19.10 -14.85 -31.64
N ALA A 393 -18.54 -16.03 -31.93
CA ALA A 393 -17.47 -16.14 -32.91
C ALA A 393 -17.91 -15.61 -34.29
N LEU A 394 -19.12 -15.96 -34.75
CA LEU A 394 -19.69 -15.44 -36.00
C LEU A 394 -19.79 -13.91 -36.00
N GLU A 395 -20.29 -13.31 -34.92
CA GLU A 395 -20.43 -11.85 -34.80
C GLU A 395 -19.10 -11.08 -34.83
N LEU A 396 -17.99 -11.75 -34.53
CA LEU A 396 -16.66 -11.16 -34.44
C LEU A 396 -15.80 -11.40 -35.68
N TYR A 397 -16.13 -12.37 -36.53
CA TYR A 397 -15.42 -12.60 -37.77
C TYR A 397 -15.90 -11.67 -38.89
N ASP A 398 -14.93 -11.06 -39.55
CA ASP A 398 -15.17 -10.28 -40.77
C ASP A 398 -14.95 -11.12 -42.04
N ASN A 399 -14.14 -12.19 -41.97
CA ASN A 399 -13.80 -13.04 -43.12
C ASN A 399 -14.84 -14.13 -43.37
N VAL A 400 -15.37 -14.19 -44.58
CA VAL A 400 -16.35 -15.19 -45.02
C VAL A 400 -15.85 -16.63 -44.86
N SER A 401 -14.56 -16.88 -45.08
CA SER A 401 -13.96 -18.20 -44.89
C SER A 401 -14.07 -18.70 -43.46
N ASP A 402 -13.86 -17.82 -42.48
CA ASP A 402 -13.98 -18.14 -41.06
C ASP A 402 -15.45 -18.31 -40.66
N ILE A 403 -16.32 -17.44 -41.14
CA ILE A 403 -17.78 -17.54 -40.94
C ILE A 403 -18.30 -18.90 -41.44
N LYS A 404 -17.97 -19.28 -42.68
CA LYS A 404 -18.34 -20.57 -43.27
C LYS A 404 -17.86 -21.74 -42.42
N ARG A 405 -16.60 -21.70 -41.99
CA ARG A 405 -16.01 -22.72 -41.12
C ARG A 405 -16.78 -22.84 -39.81
N VAL A 406 -17.07 -21.73 -39.12
CA VAL A 406 -17.84 -21.75 -37.87
C VAL A 406 -19.25 -22.30 -38.06
N LEU A 407 -19.95 -21.92 -39.15
CA LEU A 407 -21.29 -22.44 -39.46
C LEU A 407 -21.31 -23.97 -39.58
N THR A 408 -20.23 -24.59 -40.08
CA THR A 408 -20.13 -26.06 -40.14
C THR A 408 -19.88 -26.72 -38.78
N LEU A 409 -19.27 -26.00 -37.83
CA LEU A 409 -18.97 -26.50 -36.48
C LEU A 409 -20.16 -26.43 -35.52
N ILE A 410 -21.17 -25.62 -35.83
CA ILE A 410 -22.39 -25.51 -35.01
C ILE A 410 -23.14 -26.84 -35.09
N ASN A 411 -23.36 -27.44 -33.91
CA ASN A 411 -24.16 -28.66 -33.74
C ASN A 411 -25.51 -28.39 -33.08
N LYS A 412 -25.69 -27.22 -32.46
CA LYS A 412 -26.95 -26.79 -31.85
C LYS A 412 -27.27 -25.39 -32.36
N PHE A 413 -28.26 -25.29 -33.23
CA PHE A 413 -28.59 -24.04 -33.92
C PHE A 413 -29.56 -23.19 -33.11
N ASP A 414 -29.16 -21.94 -32.86
CA ASP A 414 -30.09 -20.86 -32.53
C ASP A 414 -30.49 -20.21 -33.87
N ASN A 415 -31.52 -20.78 -34.50
CA ASN A 415 -31.91 -20.44 -35.87
C ASN A 415 -32.20 -18.94 -36.02
N ASP A 416 -32.83 -18.32 -35.03
CA ASP A 416 -33.22 -16.91 -35.11
C ASP A 416 -31.99 -16.00 -35.15
N LYS A 417 -31.02 -16.22 -34.26
CA LYS A 417 -29.78 -15.41 -34.22
C LYS A 417 -28.93 -15.59 -35.48
N ILE A 418 -28.80 -16.81 -35.98
CA ILE A 418 -27.99 -17.07 -37.17
C ILE A 418 -28.65 -16.48 -38.42
N VAL A 419 -29.97 -16.57 -38.54
CA VAL A 419 -30.73 -15.91 -39.62
C VAL A 419 -30.57 -14.39 -39.54
N GLU A 420 -30.64 -13.78 -38.35
CA GLU A 420 -30.38 -12.35 -38.20
C GLU A 420 -28.95 -11.96 -38.55
N PHE A 421 -27.97 -12.77 -38.18
CA PHE A 421 -26.57 -12.56 -38.53
C PHE A 421 -26.35 -12.59 -40.04
N CYS A 422 -26.86 -13.61 -40.74
CA CYS A 422 -26.74 -13.70 -42.20
C CYS A 422 -27.36 -12.51 -42.95
N GLY A 423 -28.37 -11.86 -42.37
CA GLY A 423 -28.97 -10.65 -42.93
C GLY A 423 -28.09 -9.39 -42.83
N LYS A 424 -27.04 -9.41 -41.99
CA LYS A 424 -26.08 -8.30 -41.86
C LYS A 424 -24.91 -8.42 -42.84
N LEU A 425 -24.74 -9.59 -43.45
CA LEU A 425 -23.69 -9.87 -44.43
C LEU A 425 -24.05 -9.27 -45.80
N SER A 426 -23.06 -9.16 -46.69
CA SER A 426 -23.32 -8.82 -48.09
C SER A 426 -24.11 -9.94 -48.79
N ALA A 427 -24.76 -9.65 -49.93
CA ALA A 427 -25.54 -10.64 -50.66
C ALA A 427 -24.68 -11.82 -51.15
N GLU A 428 -23.42 -11.56 -51.50
CA GLU A 428 -22.46 -12.57 -51.93
C GLU A 428 -22.03 -13.46 -50.75
N ASP A 429 -21.63 -12.85 -49.63
CA ASP A 429 -21.19 -13.59 -48.44
C ASP A 429 -22.32 -14.42 -47.82
N CYS A 430 -23.53 -13.86 -47.79
CA CYS A 430 -24.72 -14.56 -47.32
C CYS A 430 -25.06 -15.74 -48.24
N TYR A 431 -24.97 -15.57 -49.56
CA TYR A 431 -25.15 -16.65 -50.51
C TYR A 431 -24.12 -17.77 -50.31
N GLU A 432 -22.84 -17.42 -50.15
CA GLU A 432 -21.77 -18.39 -49.87
C GLU A 432 -22.00 -19.15 -48.55
N CYS A 433 -22.52 -18.48 -47.52
CA CYS A 433 -22.88 -19.14 -46.25
C CYS A 433 -24.04 -20.13 -46.42
N VAL A 434 -25.08 -19.76 -47.19
CA VAL A 434 -26.21 -20.65 -47.50
C VAL A 434 -25.75 -21.83 -48.34
N GLU A 435 -24.88 -21.62 -49.32
CA GLU A 435 -24.27 -22.68 -50.13
C GLU A 435 -23.47 -23.66 -49.25
N GLU A 436 -22.64 -23.15 -48.33
CA GLU A 436 -21.85 -24.00 -47.44
C GLU A 436 -22.74 -24.86 -46.51
N LEU A 437 -23.80 -24.26 -45.95
CA LEU A 437 -24.79 -24.97 -45.12
C LEU A 437 -25.49 -26.10 -45.88
N VAL A 438 -25.77 -25.88 -47.18
CA VAL A 438 -26.41 -26.87 -48.06
C VAL A 438 -25.42 -27.97 -48.47
N LYS A 439 -24.17 -27.61 -48.78
CA LYS A 439 -23.13 -28.52 -49.27
C LYS A 439 -22.65 -29.51 -48.22
N HIS A 440 -22.47 -29.06 -46.98
CA HIS A 440 -21.92 -29.87 -45.88
C HIS A 440 -23.00 -30.32 -44.85
N GLY A 441 -24.28 -30.11 -45.15
CA GLY A 441 -25.37 -30.16 -44.18
C GLY A 441 -26.05 -31.52 -43.98
N GLY A 442 -26.38 -31.81 -42.71
CA GLY A 442 -27.49 -32.71 -42.35
C GLY A 442 -28.84 -31.99 -42.38
N PRO A 443 -29.97 -32.66 -42.07
CA PRO A 443 -31.32 -32.11 -42.20
C PRO A 443 -31.52 -30.75 -41.53
N GLU A 444 -30.94 -30.53 -40.35
CA GLU A 444 -31.05 -29.28 -39.59
C GLU A 444 -30.35 -28.09 -40.28
N ARG A 445 -29.16 -28.29 -40.84
CA ARG A 445 -28.42 -27.24 -41.56
C ARG A 445 -29.13 -26.84 -42.85
N VAL A 446 -29.67 -27.83 -43.57
CA VAL A 446 -30.48 -27.59 -44.77
C VAL A 446 -31.77 -26.85 -44.42
N GLN A 447 -32.40 -27.17 -43.28
CA GLN A 447 -33.57 -26.45 -42.79
C GLN A 447 -33.23 -24.98 -42.45
N LEU A 448 -32.09 -24.73 -41.79
CA LEU A 448 -31.61 -23.37 -41.53
C LEU A 448 -31.31 -22.60 -42.81
N ALA A 449 -30.63 -23.23 -43.78
CA ALA A 449 -30.38 -22.62 -45.09
C ALA A 449 -31.68 -22.24 -45.80
N CYS A 450 -32.70 -23.10 -45.74
CA CYS A 450 -34.04 -22.81 -46.27
C CYS A 450 -34.72 -21.64 -45.57
N LEU A 451 -34.54 -21.50 -44.25
CA LEU A 451 -35.09 -20.39 -43.46
C LEU A 451 -34.41 -19.06 -43.83
N ILE A 452 -33.08 -19.04 -43.94
CA ILE A 452 -32.31 -17.88 -44.40
C ILE A 452 -32.74 -17.47 -45.80
N ALA A 453 -32.79 -18.45 -46.73
CA ALA A 453 -33.20 -18.23 -48.11
C ALA A 453 -34.63 -17.67 -48.21
N THR A 454 -35.57 -18.17 -47.40
CA THR A 454 -36.95 -17.67 -47.37
C THR A 454 -37.01 -16.22 -46.89
N LYS A 455 -36.32 -15.89 -45.79
CA LYS A 455 -36.38 -14.55 -45.19
C LYS A 455 -35.71 -13.48 -46.04
N TYR A 456 -34.61 -13.82 -46.71
CA TYR A 456 -33.82 -12.88 -47.54
C TYR A 456 -33.90 -13.21 -49.03
N SER A 457 -35.00 -13.81 -49.48
CA SER A 457 -35.24 -14.24 -50.87
C SER A 457 -34.99 -13.10 -51.87
N ASP A 458 -35.58 -11.93 -51.62
CA ASP A 458 -35.46 -10.76 -52.52
C ASP A 458 -34.03 -10.20 -52.53
N PHE A 459 -33.30 -10.31 -51.42
CA PHE A 459 -31.92 -9.82 -51.28
C PHE A 459 -30.91 -10.74 -51.99
N LEU A 460 -31.11 -12.05 -51.89
CA LEU A 460 -30.23 -13.06 -52.50
C LEU A 460 -30.56 -13.32 -53.97
N GLY A 461 -31.82 -13.11 -54.37
CA GLY A 461 -32.33 -13.40 -55.71
C GLY A 461 -32.90 -14.81 -55.81
N PRO A 462 -34.22 -14.98 -56.10
CA PRO A 462 -34.87 -16.28 -56.19
C PRO A 462 -34.20 -17.25 -57.18
N ASP A 463 -33.78 -16.76 -58.35
CA ASP A 463 -33.11 -17.57 -59.39
C ASP A 463 -31.83 -18.24 -58.88
N LYS A 464 -31.03 -17.50 -58.09
CA LYS A 464 -29.77 -18.00 -57.54
C LYS A 464 -30.04 -19.07 -56.49
N ILE A 465 -31.04 -18.85 -55.62
CA ILE A 465 -31.44 -19.82 -54.59
C ILE A 465 -32.01 -21.11 -55.22
N ILE A 466 -32.83 -20.99 -56.26
CA ILE A 466 -33.39 -22.14 -56.98
C ILE A 466 -32.24 -22.98 -57.55
N LYS A 467 -31.32 -22.35 -58.28
CA LYS A 467 -30.15 -23.02 -58.87
C LYS A 467 -29.27 -23.68 -57.80
N LEU A 468 -29.10 -23.04 -56.65
CA LEU A 468 -28.33 -23.59 -55.54
C LEU A 468 -28.92 -24.91 -55.02
N PHE A 469 -30.21 -24.92 -54.67
CA PHE A 469 -30.84 -26.14 -54.16
C PHE A 469 -30.95 -27.24 -55.23
N GLU A 470 -31.15 -26.88 -56.50
CA GLU A 470 -31.13 -27.83 -57.62
C GLU A 470 -29.74 -28.45 -57.82
N HIS A 471 -28.69 -27.64 -57.79
CA HIS A 471 -27.30 -28.09 -57.96
C HIS A 471 -26.92 -29.12 -56.88
N HIS A 472 -27.31 -28.88 -55.63
CA HIS A 472 -27.07 -29.78 -54.51
C HIS A 472 -28.14 -30.86 -54.30
N ARG A 473 -29.10 -30.99 -55.23
CA ARG A 473 -30.18 -31.99 -55.23
C ARG A 473 -31.06 -31.96 -53.95
N GLN A 474 -31.17 -30.82 -53.30
CA GLN A 474 -32.00 -30.63 -52.10
C GLN A 474 -33.47 -30.34 -52.47
N ASN A 475 -34.11 -31.32 -53.13
CA ASN A 475 -35.48 -31.17 -53.63
C ASN A 475 -36.52 -30.86 -52.54
N GLY A 476 -36.31 -31.38 -51.32
CA GLY A 476 -37.19 -31.10 -50.17
C GLY A 476 -37.12 -29.64 -49.74
N ALA A 477 -35.90 -29.12 -49.53
CA ALA A 477 -35.68 -27.73 -49.17
C ALA A 477 -36.16 -26.76 -50.25
N LEU A 478 -35.90 -27.09 -51.52
CA LEU A 478 -36.40 -26.31 -52.67
C LEU A 478 -37.93 -26.21 -52.66
N PHE A 479 -38.64 -27.30 -52.36
CA PHE A 479 -40.09 -27.28 -52.28
C PHE A 479 -40.60 -26.39 -51.14
N PHE A 480 -40.03 -26.50 -49.93
CA PHE A 480 -40.40 -25.66 -48.80
C PHE A 480 -40.12 -24.18 -49.04
N TYR A 481 -38.96 -23.86 -49.65
CA TYR A 481 -38.61 -22.50 -50.04
C TYR A 481 -39.57 -21.94 -51.11
N LEU A 482 -39.84 -22.68 -52.18
CA LEU A 482 -40.76 -22.22 -53.22
C LEU A 482 -42.19 -22.07 -52.68
N GLN A 483 -42.64 -22.96 -51.79
CA GLN A 483 -43.94 -22.87 -51.14
C GLN A 483 -44.11 -21.57 -50.33
N SER A 484 -43.05 -21.09 -49.69
CA SER A 484 -43.12 -19.87 -48.87
C SER A 484 -43.15 -18.60 -49.71
N ILE A 485 -42.52 -18.60 -50.89
CA ILE A 485 -42.40 -17.39 -51.73
C ILE A 485 -43.42 -17.32 -52.89
N VAL A 486 -43.96 -18.44 -53.38
CA VAL A 486 -44.76 -18.50 -54.62
C VAL A 486 -45.98 -17.59 -54.62
N ASN A 487 -46.63 -17.41 -53.48
CA ASN A 487 -47.84 -16.56 -53.37
C ASN A 487 -47.53 -15.06 -53.47
N HIS A 488 -46.27 -14.66 -53.23
CA HIS A 488 -45.84 -13.26 -53.22
C HIS A 488 -44.89 -12.93 -54.37
N SER A 489 -44.35 -13.94 -55.05
CA SER A 489 -43.48 -13.77 -56.21
C SER A 489 -44.28 -13.54 -57.50
N THR A 490 -43.76 -12.68 -58.38
CA THR A 490 -44.27 -12.48 -59.75
C THR A 490 -43.35 -13.10 -60.81
N ASP A 491 -42.30 -13.81 -60.37
CA ASP A 491 -41.27 -14.39 -61.23
C ASP A 491 -41.76 -15.70 -61.89
N PRO A 492 -41.82 -15.77 -63.23
CA PRO A 492 -42.22 -16.98 -63.93
C PRO A 492 -41.41 -18.23 -63.61
N GLU A 493 -40.11 -18.09 -63.32
CA GLU A 493 -39.26 -19.22 -62.99
C GLU A 493 -39.64 -19.82 -61.63
N VAL A 494 -39.96 -18.97 -60.63
CA VAL A 494 -40.43 -19.41 -59.31
C VAL A 494 -41.72 -20.23 -59.41
N HIS A 495 -42.71 -19.73 -60.17
CA HIS A 495 -43.99 -20.42 -60.34
C HIS A 495 -43.84 -21.74 -61.08
N PHE A 496 -43.07 -21.75 -62.18
CA PHE A 496 -42.80 -22.97 -62.93
C PHE A 496 -42.07 -24.02 -62.07
N LYS A 497 -41.01 -23.62 -61.37
CA LYS A 497 -40.22 -24.49 -60.49
C LYS A 497 -41.04 -25.01 -59.31
N TYR A 498 -41.96 -24.20 -58.77
CA TYR A 498 -42.86 -24.66 -57.71
C TYR A 498 -43.78 -25.78 -58.21
N ILE A 499 -44.37 -25.62 -59.40
CA ILE A 499 -45.22 -26.65 -60.02
C ILE A 499 -44.40 -27.94 -60.24
N GLN A 500 -43.16 -27.82 -60.73
CA GLN A 500 -42.26 -28.98 -60.88
C GLN A 500 -41.96 -29.67 -59.54
N ALA A 501 -41.66 -28.89 -58.50
CA ALA A 501 -41.36 -29.41 -57.17
C ALA A 501 -42.60 -30.07 -56.53
N ALA A 502 -43.77 -29.43 -56.61
CA ALA A 502 -45.03 -29.95 -56.08
C ALA A 502 -45.42 -31.30 -56.71
N VAL A 503 -45.26 -31.42 -58.04
CA VAL A 503 -45.47 -32.68 -58.76
C VAL A 503 -44.49 -33.77 -58.29
N ARG A 504 -43.19 -33.45 -58.15
CA ARG A 504 -42.17 -34.39 -57.68
C ARG A 504 -42.42 -34.88 -56.24
N HIS A 505 -42.99 -34.02 -55.38
CA HIS A 505 -43.38 -34.34 -54.00
C HIS A 505 -44.80 -34.92 -53.87
N LYS A 506 -45.47 -35.24 -55.00
CA LYS A 506 -46.83 -35.78 -55.05
C LYS A 506 -47.91 -34.85 -54.44
N GLN A 507 -47.63 -33.56 -54.32
CA GLN A 507 -48.57 -32.53 -53.87
C GLN A 507 -49.36 -31.96 -55.06
N ILE A 508 -50.14 -32.82 -55.73
CA ILE A 508 -50.85 -32.47 -56.97
C ILE A 508 -51.88 -31.35 -56.74
N LYS A 509 -52.51 -31.31 -55.56
CA LYS A 509 -53.49 -30.25 -55.21
C LYS A 509 -52.84 -28.87 -55.15
N ASP A 510 -51.60 -28.76 -54.67
CA ASP A 510 -50.88 -27.50 -54.61
C ASP A 510 -50.43 -27.04 -56.00
N ALA A 511 -50.00 -27.99 -56.85
CA ALA A 511 -49.70 -27.71 -58.26
C ALA A 511 -50.95 -27.21 -59.02
N GLU A 512 -52.11 -27.86 -58.81
CA GLU A 512 -53.39 -27.45 -59.40
C GLU A 512 -53.81 -26.06 -58.90
N ARG A 513 -53.67 -25.78 -57.60
CA ARG A 513 -53.97 -24.46 -57.02
C ARG A 513 -53.19 -23.36 -57.72
N VAL A 514 -51.86 -23.52 -57.82
CA VAL A 514 -51.01 -22.50 -58.45
C VAL A 514 -51.30 -22.36 -59.94
N CYS A 515 -51.60 -23.47 -60.64
CA CYS A 515 -52.02 -23.39 -62.05
C CYS A 515 -53.38 -22.68 -62.25
N ARG A 516 -54.23 -22.64 -61.22
CA ARG A 516 -55.53 -21.97 -61.27
C ARG A 516 -55.45 -20.50 -60.85
N GLU A 517 -54.62 -20.20 -59.84
CA GLU A 517 -54.58 -18.90 -59.17
C GLU A 517 -53.47 -17.98 -59.69
N SER A 518 -52.36 -18.53 -60.20
CA SER A 518 -51.24 -17.75 -60.72
C SER A 518 -51.36 -17.49 -62.22
N SER A 519 -50.99 -16.28 -62.64
CA SER A 519 -50.87 -15.87 -64.05
C SER A 519 -49.43 -15.68 -64.50
N TYR A 520 -48.47 -16.00 -63.63
CA TYR A 520 -47.07 -15.63 -63.83
C TYR A 520 -46.20 -16.70 -64.47
N TYR A 521 -46.70 -17.90 -64.83
CA TYR A 521 -45.92 -18.96 -65.49
C TYR A 521 -46.30 -19.13 -66.97
N ASP A 522 -45.41 -19.73 -67.79
CA ASP A 522 -45.73 -20.11 -69.18
C ASP A 522 -46.57 -21.41 -69.21
N PRO A 523 -47.84 -21.37 -69.64
CA PRO A 523 -48.70 -22.54 -69.70
C PRO A 523 -48.18 -23.63 -70.64
N SER A 524 -47.48 -23.25 -71.72
CA SER A 524 -46.96 -24.19 -72.71
C SER A 524 -45.87 -25.07 -72.10
N GLN A 525 -44.99 -24.47 -71.32
CA GLN A 525 -43.90 -25.14 -70.62
C GLN A 525 -44.43 -26.06 -69.52
N VAL A 526 -45.43 -25.63 -68.76
CA VAL A 526 -46.09 -26.46 -67.73
C VAL A 526 -46.81 -27.65 -68.35
N ILE A 527 -47.56 -27.45 -69.43
CA ILE A 527 -48.26 -28.55 -70.13
C ILE A 527 -47.27 -29.59 -70.64
N ALA A 528 -46.15 -29.16 -71.24
CA ALA A 528 -45.11 -30.07 -71.70
C ALA A 528 -44.55 -30.91 -70.55
N PHE A 529 -44.19 -30.26 -69.44
CA PHE A 529 -43.71 -30.94 -68.25
C PHE A 529 -44.72 -31.93 -67.65
N LEU A 530 -45.99 -31.54 -67.50
CA LEU A 530 -47.03 -32.40 -66.91
C LEU A 530 -47.33 -33.63 -67.79
N LYS A 531 -47.25 -33.49 -69.11
CA LYS A 531 -47.37 -34.62 -70.05
C LYS A 531 -46.21 -35.60 -69.92
N GLU A 532 -44.99 -35.11 -69.72
CA GLU A 532 -43.81 -35.94 -69.50
C GLU A 532 -43.80 -36.61 -68.11
N ALA A 533 -44.37 -35.94 -67.10
CA ALA A 533 -44.38 -36.41 -65.72
C ALA A 533 -45.26 -37.65 -65.46
N ASN A 534 -46.04 -38.13 -66.44
CA ASN A 534 -46.89 -39.34 -66.37
C ASN A 534 -47.64 -39.46 -65.03
N LEU A 535 -48.32 -38.39 -64.63
CA LEU A 535 -49.07 -38.32 -63.37
C LEU A 535 -50.11 -39.44 -63.34
N GLN A 536 -49.99 -40.35 -62.37
CA GLN A 536 -51.02 -41.35 -62.12
C GLN A 536 -52.27 -40.61 -61.61
N THR A 537 -53.29 -40.57 -62.46
CA THR A 537 -54.66 -40.20 -62.07
C THR A 537 -55.12 -41.20 -61.01
N HIS A 538 -55.34 -40.73 -59.79
CA HIS A 538 -56.17 -41.47 -58.83
C HIS A 538 -57.64 -41.23 -59.11
#